data_AF-A0A2H5VNK8-F1
#
_entry.id   AF-A0A2H5VNK8-F1
#
_cell.length_a   1.000
_cell.length_b   1.000
_cell.length_c   1.000
_cell.angle_alpha   90.00
_cell.angle_beta   90.00
_cell.angle_gamma   90.00
#
_symmetry.space_group_name_H-M   'P 1'
#
loop_
_entity.id
_entity.type
_entity.pdbx_description
1 polymer ?
#
loop_
_entity_poly.entity_id
_entity_poly.type
_entity_poly.pdbx_seq_one_letter_code
_entity_poly.pdbx_strand_id
1 'polypeptide(L)'
;MASRMAYVWEALKEPVNLWAIVGVLAAALYADPPLNALILLGGAAAEALYLATVPATAAYQRLAERRWRQRAAAERARAREELIKSFDPREREAVEYLRWLKKQIYANYMRFTRSKEVPADIRTLDAMWERFVDFLDLYRRCKTHLRAFNRQAILNQIAQAERALHSADEKTRRVIENNLNILRGRLAEYEGIERAVKLLEAQLQTIENFFGLVNDKVMTMSSVESIAALDFESVLSSIEMTRSVLEETAPIMSALEALEREQAPPLTPERQ
;
A
#
# COMPACT_ATOMS: atom_id res chain seq x y z
N MET A 1 -19.53 11.80 -14.03
CA MET A 1 -18.92 12.50 -15.19
C MET A 1 -17.42 12.25 -15.31
N ALA A 2 -16.64 12.30 -14.21
CA ALA A 2 -15.20 12.04 -14.22
C ALA A 2 -14.79 10.66 -14.80
N SER A 3 -15.53 9.60 -14.49
CA SER A 3 -15.28 8.26 -15.04
C SER A 3 -15.45 8.17 -16.56
N ARG A 4 -16.51 8.78 -17.11
CA ARG A 4 -16.72 8.83 -18.58
C ARG A 4 -15.59 9.55 -19.31
N MET A 5 -15.07 10.64 -18.76
CA MET A 5 -13.93 11.35 -19.36
C MET A 5 -12.66 10.50 -19.32
N ALA A 6 -12.41 9.75 -18.23
CA ALA A 6 -11.27 8.84 -18.15
C ALA A 6 -11.34 7.73 -19.21
N TYR A 7 -12.52 7.17 -19.48
CA TYR A 7 -12.71 6.16 -20.53
C TYR A 7 -12.51 6.72 -21.95
N VAL A 8 -12.94 7.96 -22.20
CA VAL A 8 -12.71 8.65 -23.49
C VAL A 8 -11.22 8.91 -23.73
N TRP A 9 -10.49 9.34 -22.70
CA TRP A 9 -9.04 9.57 -22.78
C TRP A 9 -8.22 8.28 -22.94
N GLU A 10 -8.68 7.17 -22.34
CA GLU A 10 -8.06 5.86 -22.52
C GLU A 10 -8.30 5.31 -23.93
N ALA A 11 -9.51 5.51 -24.49
CA ALA A 11 -9.86 5.11 -25.86
C ALA A 11 -9.04 5.87 -26.92
N LEU A 12 -8.79 7.18 -26.71
CA LEU A 12 -7.93 7.99 -27.56
C LEU A 12 -6.47 7.47 -27.59
N LYS A 13 -5.98 6.97 -26.46
CA LYS A 13 -4.60 6.47 -26.30
C LYS A 13 -4.43 5.02 -26.75
N GLU A 14 -5.49 4.36 -27.23
CA GLU A 14 -5.35 3.02 -27.76
C GLU A 14 -4.47 3.02 -29.03
N PRO A 15 -3.55 2.06 -29.18
CA PRO A 15 -2.63 2.01 -30.30
C PRO A 15 -3.35 1.93 -31.65
N VAL A 16 -4.55 1.33 -31.69
CA VAL A 16 -5.38 1.25 -32.90
C VAL A 16 -5.87 2.63 -33.34
N ASN A 17 -6.26 3.51 -32.40
CA ASN A 17 -6.69 4.87 -32.73
C ASN A 17 -5.50 5.70 -33.21
N LEU A 18 -4.32 5.53 -32.60
CA LEU A 18 -3.09 6.17 -33.04
C LEU A 18 -2.71 5.77 -34.47
N TRP A 19 -2.78 4.47 -34.82
CA TRP A 19 -2.54 4.01 -36.19
C TRP A 19 -3.61 4.49 -37.19
N ALA A 20 -4.88 4.60 -36.75
CA ALA A 20 -5.95 5.15 -37.58
C ALA A 20 -5.74 6.64 -37.89
N ILE A 21 -5.37 7.46 -36.89
CA ILE A 21 -5.05 8.87 -37.07
C ILE A 21 -3.84 9.04 -37.99
N VAL A 22 -2.77 8.26 -37.77
CA VAL A 22 -1.58 8.26 -38.64
C VAL A 22 -1.96 7.88 -40.07
N GLY A 23 -2.84 6.89 -40.25
CA GLY A 23 -3.34 6.48 -41.56
C GLY A 23 -4.16 7.57 -42.27
N VAL A 24 -5.06 8.25 -41.55
CA VAL A 24 -5.87 9.37 -42.10
C VAL A 24 -4.98 10.56 -42.47
N LEU A 25 -4.01 10.91 -41.62
CA LEU A 25 -3.05 11.97 -41.91
C LEU A 25 -2.18 11.63 -43.12
N ALA A 26 -1.68 10.40 -43.22
CA ALA A 26 -0.92 9.94 -44.38
C ALA A 26 -1.76 10.01 -45.66
N ALA A 27 -3.02 9.56 -45.64
CA ALA A 27 -3.91 9.62 -46.79
C ALA A 27 -4.24 11.06 -47.22
N ALA A 28 -4.40 11.98 -46.26
CA ALA A 28 -4.67 13.38 -46.54
C ALA A 28 -3.47 14.13 -47.17
N LEU A 29 -2.24 13.73 -46.84
CA LEU A 29 -1.02 14.32 -47.42
C LEU A 29 -0.82 13.95 -48.89
N TYR A 30 -1.32 12.79 -49.33
CA TYR A 30 -1.24 12.33 -50.72
C TYR A 30 -2.40 12.79 -51.60
N ALA A 31 -3.38 13.51 -51.04
CA ALA A 31 -4.57 13.96 -51.75
C ALA A 31 -4.50 15.46 -52.08
N ASP A 32 -4.92 15.84 -53.28
CA ASP A 32 -5.02 17.25 -53.69
C ASP A 32 -6.27 17.94 -53.11
N PRO A 33 -6.27 19.29 -52.93
CA PRO A 33 -7.47 20.02 -52.53
C PRO A 33 -8.59 19.92 -53.58
N PRO A 34 -9.87 19.73 -53.19
CA PRO A 34 -10.42 19.73 -51.82
C PRO A 34 -10.51 18.34 -51.17
N LEU A 35 -9.99 17.29 -51.83
CA LEU A 35 -10.14 15.89 -51.39
C LEU A 35 -9.44 15.64 -50.05
N ASN A 36 -8.29 16.27 -49.82
CA ASN A 36 -7.58 16.25 -48.53
C ASN A 36 -8.45 16.73 -47.36
N ALA A 37 -9.18 17.83 -47.53
CA ALA A 37 -10.05 18.40 -46.51
C ALA A 37 -11.22 17.47 -46.19
N LEU A 38 -11.77 16.80 -47.20
CA LEU A 38 -12.82 15.79 -47.02
C LEU A 38 -12.31 14.56 -46.25
N ILE A 39 -11.09 14.10 -46.53
CA ILE A 39 -10.47 12.97 -45.81
C ILE A 39 -10.23 13.30 -44.34
N LEU A 40 -9.68 14.49 -44.05
CA LEU A 40 -9.44 14.95 -42.68
C LEU A 40 -10.75 15.12 -41.90
N LEU A 41 -11.76 15.72 -42.53
CA LEU A 41 -13.06 15.96 -41.90
C LEU A 41 -13.84 14.66 -41.71
N GLY A 42 -13.76 13.73 -42.66
CA GLY A 42 -14.32 12.38 -42.54
C GLY A 42 -13.65 11.57 -41.43
N GLY A 43 -12.32 11.63 -41.33
CA GLY A 43 -11.57 10.99 -40.25
C GLY A 43 -11.93 11.57 -38.87
N ALA A 44 -12.00 12.90 -38.75
CA ALA A 44 -12.42 13.57 -37.52
C ALA A 44 -13.87 13.22 -37.13
N ALA A 45 -14.79 13.14 -38.11
CA ALA A 45 -16.17 12.74 -37.87
C ALA A 45 -16.27 11.26 -37.43
N ALA A 46 -15.50 10.36 -38.04
CA ALA A 46 -15.44 8.96 -37.66
C ALA A 46 -14.87 8.79 -36.24
N GLU A 47 -13.83 9.53 -35.88
CA GLU A 47 -13.25 9.53 -34.54
C GLU A 47 -14.23 10.09 -33.50
N ALA A 48 -14.93 11.18 -33.81
CA ALA A 48 -15.98 11.73 -32.94
C ALA A 48 -17.11 10.71 -32.70
N LEU A 49 -17.52 9.98 -33.74
CA LEU A 49 -18.56 8.96 -33.65
C LEU A 49 -18.09 7.72 -32.88
N TYR A 50 -16.83 7.33 -33.04
CA TYR A 50 -16.17 6.28 -32.27
C TYR A 50 -16.13 6.63 -30.77
N LEU A 51 -15.65 7.83 -30.43
CA LEU A 51 -15.56 8.28 -29.03
C LEU A 51 -16.92 8.52 -28.37
N ALA A 52 -17.97 8.81 -29.14
CA ALA A 52 -19.33 8.94 -28.62
C ALA A 52 -19.98 7.57 -28.29
N THR A 53 -19.66 6.54 -29.07
CA THR A 53 -20.38 5.25 -29.01
C THR A 53 -19.63 4.18 -28.21
N VAL A 54 -18.30 4.12 -28.32
CA VAL A 54 -17.48 3.05 -27.71
C VAL A 54 -17.45 3.09 -26.18
N PRO A 55 -17.26 4.24 -25.50
CA PRO A 55 -17.26 4.30 -24.04
C PRO A 55 -18.62 3.95 -23.40
N ALA A 56 -19.70 3.99 -24.20
CA ALA A 56 -21.03 3.60 -23.76
C ALA A 56 -21.27 2.07 -23.82
N THR A 57 -20.39 1.31 -24.47
CA THR A 57 -20.52 -0.15 -24.55
C THR A 57 -20.00 -0.84 -23.29
N ALA A 58 -20.81 -1.74 -22.73
CA ALA A 58 -20.46 -2.51 -21.52
C ALA A 58 -19.24 -3.44 -21.73
N ALA A 59 -19.00 -3.90 -22.96
CA ALA A 59 -17.84 -4.71 -23.29
C ALA A 59 -16.52 -3.93 -23.17
N TYR A 60 -16.50 -2.68 -23.65
CA TYR A 60 -15.34 -1.81 -23.54
C TYR A 60 -15.06 -1.43 -22.09
N GLN A 61 -16.10 -1.09 -21.31
CA GLN A 61 -15.95 -0.80 -19.88
C GLN A 61 -15.34 -1.98 -19.11
N ARG A 62 -15.82 -3.21 -19.34
CA ARG A 62 -15.24 -4.41 -18.72
C ARG A 62 -13.78 -4.64 -19.13
N LEU A 63 -13.42 -4.38 -20.38
CA LEU A 63 -12.03 -4.52 -20.86
C LEU A 63 -11.11 -3.47 -20.23
N ALA A 64 -11.55 -2.21 -20.21
CA ALA A 64 -10.84 -1.10 -19.59
C ALA A 64 -10.64 -1.35 -18.08
N GLU A 65 -11.68 -1.75 -17.37
CA GLU A 65 -11.59 -2.13 -15.95
C GLU A 65 -10.61 -3.29 -15.70
N ARG A 66 -10.56 -4.29 -16.59
CA ARG A 66 -9.59 -5.38 -16.49
C ARG A 66 -8.16 -4.87 -16.66
N ARG A 67 -7.92 -4.01 -17.65
CA ARG A 67 -6.59 -3.40 -17.88
C ARG A 67 -6.18 -2.49 -16.72
N TRP A 68 -7.09 -1.67 -16.21
CA TRP A 68 -6.83 -0.84 -15.04
C TRP A 68 -6.49 -1.67 -13.82
N ARG A 69 -7.24 -2.75 -13.57
CA ARG A 69 -6.91 -3.69 -12.49
C ARG A 69 -5.54 -4.33 -12.68
N GLN A 70 -5.18 -4.73 -13.89
CA GLN A 70 -3.86 -5.30 -14.20
C GLN A 70 -2.73 -4.28 -14.02
N ARG A 71 -2.89 -3.06 -14.52
CA ARG A 71 -1.91 -1.98 -14.35
C ARG A 71 -1.75 -1.61 -12.88
N ALA A 72 -2.84 -1.43 -12.16
CA ALA A 72 -2.81 -1.16 -10.72
C ALA A 72 -2.14 -2.30 -9.94
N ALA A 73 -2.40 -3.56 -10.29
CA ALA A 73 -1.72 -4.70 -9.67
C ALA A 73 -0.22 -4.71 -9.99
N ALA A 74 0.18 -4.41 -11.23
CA ALA A 74 1.57 -4.34 -11.64
C ALA A 74 2.31 -3.17 -10.96
N GLU A 75 1.66 -2.02 -10.83
CA GLU A 75 2.20 -0.85 -10.10
C GLU A 75 2.39 -1.18 -8.62
N ARG A 76 1.42 -1.81 -7.96
CA ARG A 76 1.57 -2.27 -6.56
C ARG A 76 2.72 -3.26 -6.41
N ALA A 77 2.86 -4.21 -7.35
CA ALA A 77 3.95 -5.17 -7.34
C ALA A 77 5.31 -4.47 -7.48
N ARG A 78 5.43 -3.49 -8.38
CA ARG A 78 6.65 -2.69 -8.56
C ARG A 78 6.97 -1.87 -7.31
N ALA A 79 6.00 -1.15 -6.78
CA ALA A 79 6.17 -0.34 -5.56
C ALA A 79 6.61 -1.19 -4.37
N ARG A 80 6.08 -2.40 -4.22
CA ARG A 80 6.54 -3.34 -3.18
C ARG A 80 7.95 -3.85 -3.42
N GLU A 81 8.32 -4.16 -4.65
CA GLU A 81 9.68 -4.57 -4.97
C GLU A 81 10.69 -3.45 -4.69
N GLU A 82 10.32 -2.20 -4.97
CA GLU A 82 11.09 -1.02 -4.58
C GLU A 82 11.18 -0.86 -3.06
N LEU A 83 10.08 -1.10 -2.34
CA LEU A 83 10.05 -1.09 -0.88
C LEU A 83 10.99 -2.13 -0.28
N ILE A 84 10.97 -3.36 -0.79
CA ILE A 84 11.83 -4.48 -0.34
C ILE A 84 13.32 -4.16 -0.55
N LYS A 85 13.67 -3.42 -1.61
CA LYS A 85 15.05 -2.96 -1.82
C LYS A 85 15.51 -1.96 -0.77
N SER A 86 14.58 -1.22 -0.15
CA SER A 86 14.89 -0.28 0.94
C SER A 86 15.10 -0.95 2.30
N PHE A 87 14.81 -2.24 2.43
CA PHE A 87 14.98 -3.00 3.66
C PHE A 87 16.44 -3.41 3.89
N ASP A 88 16.78 -3.57 5.17
CA ASP A 88 18.08 -4.08 5.60
C ASP A 88 18.29 -5.53 5.12
N PRO A 89 19.53 -6.02 4.98
CA PRO A 89 19.80 -7.36 4.45
C PRO A 89 19.05 -8.48 5.17
N ARG A 90 18.96 -8.41 6.50
CA ARG A 90 18.25 -9.40 7.34
C ARG A 90 16.73 -9.36 7.13
N GLU A 91 16.17 -8.17 7.01
CA GLU A 91 14.73 -7.96 6.77
C GLU A 91 14.35 -8.46 5.37
N ARG A 92 15.19 -8.15 4.38
CA ARG A 92 15.02 -8.64 3.01
C ARG A 92 15.07 -10.16 2.94
N GLU A 93 16.00 -10.78 3.66
CA GLU A 93 16.10 -12.24 3.74
C GLU A 93 14.81 -12.88 4.29
N ALA A 94 14.23 -12.31 5.36
CA ALA A 94 12.95 -12.80 5.90
C ALA A 94 11.80 -12.72 4.87
N VAL A 95 11.71 -11.60 4.14
CA VAL A 95 10.70 -11.43 3.08
C VAL A 95 10.89 -12.42 1.93
N GLU A 96 12.13 -12.63 1.48
CA GLU A 96 12.45 -13.59 0.42
C GLU A 96 12.25 -15.03 0.88
N TYR A 97 12.54 -15.34 2.15
CA TYR A 97 12.28 -16.64 2.76
C TYR A 97 10.78 -16.96 2.73
N LEU A 98 9.91 -16.05 3.19
CA LEU A 98 8.47 -16.25 3.12
C LEU A 98 7.96 -16.33 1.67
N ARG A 99 8.54 -15.53 0.76
CA ARG A 99 8.23 -15.60 -0.67
C ARG A 99 8.58 -16.97 -1.26
N TRP A 100 9.73 -17.52 -0.89
CA TRP A 100 10.16 -18.86 -1.28
C TRP A 100 9.27 -19.94 -0.66
N LEU A 101 8.98 -19.85 0.63
CA LEU A 101 8.15 -20.80 1.37
C LEU A 101 6.75 -20.89 0.79
N LYS A 102 6.15 -19.75 0.43
CA LYS A 102 4.89 -19.67 -0.31
C LYS A 102 4.92 -20.49 -1.60
N LYS A 103 5.95 -20.27 -2.43
CA LYS A 103 6.13 -20.99 -3.71
C LYS A 103 6.30 -22.50 -3.47
N GLN A 104 7.03 -22.88 -2.43
CA GLN A 104 7.17 -24.28 -2.01
C GLN A 104 5.82 -24.88 -1.61
N ILE A 105 5.05 -24.21 -0.76
CA ILE A 105 3.71 -24.66 -0.35
C ILE A 105 2.85 -24.93 -1.59
N TYR A 106 2.83 -24.01 -2.57
CA TYR A 106 2.02 -24.17 -3.78
C TYR A 106 2.48 -25.36 -4.63
N ALA A 107 3.78 -25.47 -4.89
CA ALA A 107 4.34 -26.55 -5.68
C ALA A 107 4.10 -27.92 -5.03
N ASN A 108 4.32 -28.02 -3.71
CA ASN A 108 4.15 -29.27 -2.98
C ASN A 108 2.68 -29.66 -2.85
N TYR A 109 1.79 -28.70 -2.61
CA TYR A 109 0.36 -28.96 -2.57
C TYR A 109 -0.14 -29.50 -3.92
N MET A 110 0.24 -28.89 -5.04
CA MET A 110 -0.09 -29.36 -6.39
C MET A 110 0.47 -30.75 -6.69
N ARG A 111 1.71 -31.00 -6.29
CA ARG A 111 2.36 -32.31 -6.46
C ARG A 111 1.66 -33.41 -5.69
N PHE A 112 1.28 -33.17 -4.43
CA PHE A 112 0.71 -34.20 -3.56
C PHE A 112 -0.77 -34.45 -3.82
N THR A 113 -1.54 -33.41 -4.13
CA THR A 113 -2.98 -33.54 -4.41
C THR A 113 -3.28 -33.89 -5.86
N ARG A 114 -2.31 -33.74 -6.77
CA ARG A 114 -2.48 -33.84 -8.24
C ARG A 114 -3.60 -32.91 -8.76
N SER A 115 -3.97 -31.90 -8.00
CA SER A 115 -4.93 -30.88 -8.42
C SER A 115 -4.31 -29.97 -9.47
N LYS A 116 -5.13 -29.38 -10.34
CA LYS A 116 -4.71 -28.36 -11.31
C LYS A 116 -4.66 -26.97 -10.69
N GLU A 117 -5.37 -26.75 -9.58
CA GLU A 117 -5.52 -25.44 -8.96
C GLU A 117 -5.39 -25.49 -7.44
N VAL A 118 -4.73 -24.48 -6.90
CA VAL A 118 -4.58 -24.26 -5.46
C VAL A 118 -5.92 -23.75 -4.87
N PRO A 119 -6.40 -24.30 -3.74
CA PRO A 119 -7.58 -23.81 -3.04
C PRO A 119 -7.54 -22.32 -2.74
N ALA A 120 -8.71 -21.71 -2.53
CA ALA A 120 -8.81 -20.31 -2.15
C ALA A 120 -8.08 -20.02 -0.83
N ASP A 121 -8.19 -20.93 0.14
CA ASP A 121 -7.58 -20.77 1.47
C ASP A 121 -6.05 -20.67 1.39
N ILE A 122 -5.40 -21.56 0.63
CA ILE A 122 -3.94 -21.50 0.43
C ILE A 122 -3.53 -20.27 -0.41
N ARG A 123 -4.41 -19.78 -1.29
CA ARG A 123 -4.19 -18.52 -2.01
C ARG A 123 -4.18 -17.30 -1.08
N THR A 124 -4.78 -17.38 0.11
CA THR A 124 -4.68 -16.29 1.10
C THR A 124 -3.26 -16.04 1.59
N LEU A 125 -2.34 -17.00 1.43
CA LEU A 125 -0.91 -16.80 1.69
C LEU A 125 -0.30 -15.69 0.82
N ASP A 126 -0.83 -15.43 -0.37
CA ASP A 126 -0.42 -14.27 -1.16
C ASP A 126 -0.73 -12.98 -0.40
N ALA A 127 -1.96 -12.83 0.10
CA ALA A 127 -2.38 -11.67 0.87
C ALA A 127 -1.60 -11.55 2.20
N MET A 128 -1.36 -12.66 2.91
CA MET A 128 -0.60 -12.64 4.16
C MET A 128 0.86 -12.23 3.94
N TRP A 129 1.51 -12.71 2.87
CA TRP A 129 2.86 -12.28 2.51
C TRP A 129 2.90 -10.78 2.19
N GLU A 130 1.90 -10.29 1.46
CA GLU A 130 1.79 -8.86 1.18
C GLU A 130 1.65 -8.04 2.46
N ARG A 131 0.81 -8.50 3.40
CA ARG A 131 0.62 -7.86 4.71
C ARG A 131 1.86 -7.90 5.58
N PHE A 132 2.63 -8.99 5.49
CA PHE A 132 3.92 -9.08 6.16
C PHE A 132 4.88 -7.98 5.70
N VAL A 133 4.99 -7.75 4.38
CA VAL A 133 5.83 -6.66 3.83
C VAL A 133 5.35 -5.29 4.31
N ASP A 134 4.03 -5.04 4.27
CA ASP A 134 3.43 -3.79 4.74
C ASP A 134 3.71 -3.56 6.24
N PHE A 135 3.56 -4.60 7.08
CA PHE A 135 3.84 -4.53 8.52
C PHE A 135 5.31 -4.35 8.83
N LEU A 136 6.20 -4.95 8.05
CA LEU A 136 7.64 -4.81 8.24
C LEU A 136 8.09 -3.36 8.00
N ASP A 137 7.59 -2.74 6.93
CA ASP A 137 7.87 -1.32 6.69
C ASP A 137 7.32 -0.43 7.80
N LEU A 138 6.09 -0.68 8.24
CA LEU A 138 5.46 0.09 9.31
C LEU A 138 6.19 -0.09 10.65
N TYR A 139 6.61 -1.32 10.98
CA TYR A 139 7.43 -1.63 12.15
C TYR A 139 8.72 -0.82 12.13
N ARG A 140 9.41 -0.77 10.98
CA ARG A 140 10.64 0.00 10.80
C ARG A 140 10.42 1.50 10.99
N ARG A 141 9.34 2.06 10.42
CA ARG A 141 8.97 3.47 10.62
C ARG A 141 8.72 3.76 12.10
N CYS A 142 7.85 2.99 12.75
CA CYS A 142 7.53 3.17 14.18
C CYS A 142 8.78 3.05 15.06
N LYS A 143 9.67 2.09 14.78
CA LYS A 143 10.93 1.91 15.52
C LYS A 143 11.90 3.09 15.33
N THR A 144 11.95 3.63 14.12
CA THR A 144 12.76 4.83 13.81
C THR A 144 12.22 6.04 14.58
N HIS A 145 10.91 6.24 14.58
CA HIS A 145 10.29 7.30 15.38
C HIS A 145 10.53 7.10 16.89
N LEU A 146 10.37 5.87 17.41
CA LEU A 146 10.59 5.58 18.83
C LEU A 146 12.01 5.94 19.30
N ARG A 147 13.02 5.75 18.44
CA ARG A 147 14.42 6.12 18.72
C ARG A 147 14.63 7.64 18.83
N ALA A 148 13.79 8.44 18.17
CA ALA A 148 13.88 9.90 18.25
C ALA A 148 13.37 10.45 19.59
N PHE A 149 12.52 9.71 20.30
CA PHE A 149 12.00 10.10 21.60
C PHE A 149 12.89 9.62 22.75
N ASN A 150 13.19 10.52 23.68
CA ASN A 150 13.77 10.15 24.97
C ASN A 150 12.67 10.13 26.05
N ARG A 151 12.10 8.95 26.30
CA ARG A 151 11.04 8.76 27.31
C ARG A 151 11.45 9.31 28.68
N GLN A 152 12.67 9.03 29.12
CA GLN A 152 13.15 9.47 30.43
C GLN A 152 13.23 11.00 30.53
N ALA A 153 13.67 11.66 29.45
CA ALA A 153 13.72 13.12 29.40
C ALA A 153 12.33 13.74 29.53
N ILE A 154 11.32 13.18 28.84
CA ILE A 154 9.92 13.65 28.93
C ILE A 154 9.38 13.49 30.34
N LEU A 155 9.59 12.33 30.98
CA LEU A 155 9.17 12.09 32.36
C LEU A 155 9.83 13.06 33.34
N ASN A 156 11.13 13.32 33.18
CA ASN A 156 11.85 14.28 34.00
C ASN A 156 11.31 15.71 33.82
N GLN A 157 10.98 16.10 32.57
CA GLN A 157 10.36 17.40 32.26
C GLN A 157 8.97 17.55 32.89
N ILE A 158 8.15 16.50 32.85
CA ILE A 158 6.84 16.47 33.53
C ILE A 158 7.03 16.66 35.03
N ALA A 159 7.89 15.86 35.66
CA ALA A 159 8.14 15.95 37.10
C ALA A 159 8.72 17.31 37.53
N GLN A 160 9.48 17.99 36.66
CA GLN A 160 9.97 19.35 36.92
C GLN A 160 8.84 20.39 36.79
N ALA A 161 8.01 20.28 35.76
CA ALA A 161 6.88 21.19 35.53
C ALA A 161 5.81 21.05 36.64
N GLU A 162 5.53 19.83 37.12
CA GLU A 162 4.63 19.60 38.27
C GLU A 162 5.16 20.25 39.56
N ARG A 163 6.47 20.14 39.83
CA ARG A 163 7.09 20.83 40.96
C ARG A 163 7.01 22.35 40.84
N ALA A 164 7.23 22.89 39.64
CA ALA A 164 7.13 24.33 39.39
C ALA A 164 5.70 24.87 39.54
N LEU A 165 4.68 24.02 39.32
CA LEU A 165 3.27 24.38 39.47
C LEU A 165 2.91 24.73 40.91
N HIS A 166 3.51 24.03 41.89
CA HIS A 166 3.24 24.24 43.32
C HIS A 166 3.69 25.60 43.84
N SER A 167 4.69 26.23 43.22
CA SER A 167 5.25 27.52 43.63
C SER A 167 4.89 28.68 42.69
N ALA A 168 4.07 28.44 41.66
CA ALA A 168 3.75 29.43 40.63
C ALA A 168 2.61 30.38 41.04
N ASP A 169 2.70 31.64 40.59
CA ASP A 169 1.62 32.62 40.61
C ASP A 169 0.53 32.28 39.57
N GLU A 170 -0.66 32.90 39.69
CA GLU A 170 -1.85 32.55 38.89
C GLU A 170 -1.63 32.64 37.36
N LYS A 171 -0.83 33.59 36.88
CA LYS A 171 -0.58 33.76 35.44
C LYS A 171 0.42 32.71 34.93
N THR A 172 1.46 32.44 35.71
CA THR A 172 2.48 31.42 35.38
C THR A 172 1.91 30.00 35.48
N ARG A 173 0.97 29.77 36.42
CA ARG A 173 0.27 28.50 36.60
C ARG A 173 -0.38 28.01 35.30
N ARG A 174 -1.13 28.88 34.61
CA ARG A 174 -1.79 28.55 33.34
C ARG A 174 -0.80 28.14 32.24
N VAL A 175 0.37 28.79 32.19
CA VAL A 175 1.42 28.46 31.20
C VAL A 175 2.03 27.08 31.51
N ILE A 176 2.31 26.81 32.79
CA ILE A 176 2.85 25.52 33.24
C ILE A 176 1.84 24.39 33.00
N GLU A 177 0.56 24.60 33.28
CA GLU A 177 -0.51 23.64 33.00
C GLU A 177 -0.61 23.31 31.51
N ASN A 178 -0.55 24.32 30.64
CA ASN A 178 -0.55 24.09 29.20
C ASN A 178 0.68 23.27 28.75
N ASN A 179 1.87 23.59 29.28
CA ASN A 179 3.08 22.82 29.01
C ASN A 179 2.96 21.37 29.51
N LEU A 180 2.40 21.15 30.70
CA LEU A 180 2.14 19.81 31.22
C LEU A 180 1.21 19.01 30.32
N ASN A 181 0.17 19.63 29.78
CA ASN A 181 -0.74 18.97 28.83
C ASN A 181 -0.01 18.56 27.56
N ILE A 182 0.87 19.41 27.02
CA ILE A 182 1.71 19.08 25.86
C ILE A 182 2.65 17.91 26.18
N LEU A 183 3.35 17.95 27.32
CA LEU A 183 4.28 16.90 27.73
C LEU A 183 3.57 15.55 27.97
N ARG A 184 2.37 15.57 28.57
CA ARG A 184 1.53 14.38 28.75
C ARG A 184 1.04 13.83 27.41
N GLY A 185 0.67 14.71 26.46
CA GLY A 185 0.34 14.31 25.09
C GLY A 185 1.51 13.58 24.41
N ARG A 186 2.71 14.15 24.49
CA ARG A 186 3.94 13.53 23.95
C ARG A 186 4.25 12.18 24.58
N LEU A 187 4.00 12.01 25.88
CA LEU A 187 4.18 10.73 26.56
C LEU A 187 3.14 9.69 26.11
N ALA A 188 1.87 10.08 26.02
CA ALA A 188 0.79 9.19 25.58
C ALA A 188 1.01 8.71 24.12
N GLU A 189 1.53 9.58 23.28
CA GLU A 189 1.96 9.24 21.93
C GLU A 189 3.10 8.23 21.92
N TYR A 190 4.16 8.46 22.70
CA TYR A 190 5.26 7.52 22.82
C TYR A 190 4.75 6.12 23.20
N GLU A 191 3.84 6.04 24.18
CA GLU A 191 3.23 4.78 24.62
C GLU A 191 2.31 4.17 23.55
N GLY A 192 1.69 4.99 22.69
CA GLY A 192 0.98 4.55 21.50
C GLY A 192 1.90 3.86 20.49
N ILE A 193 3.01 4.51 20.13
CA ILE A 193 4.01 3.98 19.18
C ILE A 193 4.66 2.72 19.75
N GLU A 194 5.01 2.70 21.04
CA GLU A 194 5.59 1.52 21.69
C GLU A 194 4.64 0.31 21.64
N ARG A 195 3.34 0.53 21.89
CA ARG A 195 2.32 -0.53 21.77
C ARG A 195 2.18 -1.01 20.33
N ALA A 196 2.17 -0.09 19.36
CA ALA A 196 2.12 -0.43 17.94
C ALA A 196 3.31 -1.31 17.51
N VAL A 197 4.53 -0.97 17.95
CA VAL A 197 5.74 -1.76 17.67
C VAL A 197 5.60 -3.19 18.21
N LYS A 198 5.18 -3.36 19.46
CA LYS A 198 5.00 -4.70 20.08
C LYS A 198 3.95 -5.51 19.35
N LEU A 199 2.87 -4.86 18.95
CA LEU A 199 1.77 -5.51 18.25
C LEU A 199 2.19 -5.95 16.83
N LEU A 200 2.90 -5.08 16.09
CA LEU A 200 3.45 -5.42 14.78
C LEU A 200 4.47 -6.58 14.86
N GLU A 201 5.34 -6.58 15.86
CA GLU A 201 6.30 -7.66 16.08
C GLU A 201 5.59 -9.00 16.33
N ALA A 202 4.57 -9.02 17.18
CA ALA A 202 3.77 -10.22 17.42
C ALA A 202 3.05 -10.71 16.15
N GLN A 203 2.56 -9.80 15.31
CA GLN A 203 1.90 -10.18 14.06
C GLN A 203 2.86 -10.69 13.00
N LEU A 204 4.04 -10.08 12.85
CA LEU A 204 5.09 -10.58 11.96
C LEU A 204 5.45 -12.03 12.32
N GLN A 205 5.65 -12.31 13.61
CA GLN A 205 5.92 -13.67 14.11
C GLN A 205 4.74 -14.63 13.87
N THR A 206 3.51 -14.16 14.04
CA THR A 206 2.29 -14.96 13.82
C THR A 206 2.19 -15.40 12.37
N ILE A 207 2.43 -14.48 11.43
CA ILE A 207 2.44 -14.80 9.99
C ILE A 207 3.54 -15.80 9.67
N GLU A 208 4.76 -15.60 10.18
CA GLU A 208 5.88 -16.53 9.95
C GLU A 208 5.59 -17.93 10.46
N ASN A 209 5.08 -18.05 11.70
CA ASN A 209 4.71 -19.33 12.29
C ASN A 209 3.60 -20.02 11.51
N PHE A 210 2.62 -19.25 11.02
CA PHE A 210 1.53 -19.79 10.21
C PHE A 210 2.03 -20.35 8.88
N PHE A 211 2.93 -19.64 8.19
CA PHE A 211 3.57 -20.16 6.97
C PHE A 211 4.35 -21.45 7.25
N GLY A 212 5.08 -21.51 8.37
CA GLY A 212 5.76 -22.72 8.83
C GLY A 212 4.79 -23.89 9.02
N LEU A 213 3.69 -23.66 9.76
CA LEU A 213 2.66 -24.66 9.99
C LEU A 213 2.03 -25.17 8.69
N VAL A 214 1.66 -24.27 7.78
CA VAL A 214 1.08 -24.65 6.48
C VAL A 214 2.08 -25.48 5.69
N ASN A 215 3.34 -25.05 5.62
CA ASN A 215 4.39 -25.82 4.97
C ASN A 215 4.53 -27.23 5.55
N ASP A 216 4.58 -27.36 6.87
CA ASP A 216 4.74 -28.67 7.53
C ASP A 216 3.54 -29.59 7.23
N LYS A 217 2.32 -29.03 7.22
CA LYS A 217 1.11 -29.78 6.85
C LYS A 217 1.12 -30.23 5.40
N VAL A 218 1.58 -29.36 4.48
CA VAL A 218 1.73 -29.74 3.07
C VAL A 218 2.82 -30.80 2.90
N MET A 219 3.97 -30.67 3.58
CA MET A 219 5.10 -31.60 3.46
C MET A 219 4.81 -32.98 4.01
N THR A 220 4.02 -33.08 5.08
CA THR A 220 3.65 -34.34 5.72
C THR A 220 2.60 -35.15 4.94
N MET A 221 2.28 -34.76 3.71
CA MET A 221 1.21 -35.38 2.91
C MET A 221 -0.13 -35.44 3.67
N SER A 222 -0.41 -34.42 4.49
CA SER A 222 -1.69 -34.34 5.21
C SER A 222 -2.85 -34.30 4.22
N SER A 223 -3.99 -34.90 4.58
CA SER A 223 -5.18 -34.89 3.72
C SER A 223 -5.60 -33.43 3.42
N VAL A 224 -6.24 -33.22 2.27
CA VAL A 224 -6.78 -31.90 1.88
C VAL A 224 -7.68 -31.32 2.98
N GLU A 225 -8.45 -32.18 3.66
CA GLU A 225 -9.28 -31.84 4.81
C GLU A 225 -8.46 -31.30 5.99
N SER A 226 -7.29 -31.87 6.29
CA SER A 226 -6.42 -31.37 7.35
C SER A 226 -5.83 -30.00 7.04
N ILE A 227 -5.65 -29.66 5.77
CA ILE A 227 -5.16 -28.34 5.35
C ILE A 227 -6.32 -27.33 5.36
N ALA A 228 -7.51 -27.73 4.90
CA ALA A 228 -8.71 -26.91 4.97
C ALA A 228 -9.17 -26.64 6.42
N ALA A 229 -8.81 -27.52 7.36
CA ALA A 229 -9.06 -27.31 8.79
C ALA A 229 -8.13 -26.27 9.45
N LEU A 230 -7.12 -25.77 8.73
CA LEU A 230 -6.30 -24.66 9.22
C LEU A 230 -7.12 -23.37 9.23
N ASP A 231 -6.93 -22.58 10.28
CA ASP A 231 -7.71 -21.37 10.51
C ASP A 231 -7.08 -20.16 9.82
N PHE A 232 -7.11 -20.17 8.48
CA PHE A 232 -6.62 -19.05 7.65
C PHE A 232 -7.38 -17.75 7.95
N GLU A 233 -8.67 -17.86 8.24
CA GLU A 233 -9.55 -16.71 8.51
C GLU A 233 -9.17 -16.01 9.81
N SER A 234 -8.86 -16.75 10.88
CA SER A 234 -8.41 -16.15 12.14
C SER A 234 -7.13 -15.33 11.99
N VAL A 235 -6.16 -15.83 11.20
CA VAL A 235 -4.92 -15.08 10.93
C VAL A 235 -5.21 -13.84 10.09
N LEU A 236 -6.08 -13.94 9.08
CA LEU A 236 -6.45 -12.78 8.28
C LEU A 236 -7.20 -11.73 9.11
N SER A 237 -8.14 -12.17 9.94
CA SER A 237 -8.91 -11.33 10.85
C SER A 237 -8.02 -10.65 11.90
N SER A 238 -7.02 -11.35 12.45
CA SER A 238 -6.07 -10.75 13.41
C SER A 238 -5.19 -9.69 12.76
N ILE A 239 -4.81 -9.86 11.49
CA ILE A 239 -4.10 -8.86 10.67
C ILE A 239 -5.01 -7.64 10.43
N GLU A 240 -6.27 -7.84 10.08
CA GLU A 240 -7.22 -6.74 9.85
C GLU A 240 -7.54 -5.97 11.15
N MET A 241 -7.73 -6.68 12.26
CA MET A 241 -7.93 -6.09 13.58
C MET A 241 -6.71 -5.25 13.99
N THR A 242 -5.50 -5.80 13.81
CA THR A 242 -4.25 -5.08 14.04
C THR A 242 -4.19 -3.80 13.25
N ARG A 243 -4.55 -3.86 11.96
CA ARG A 243 -4.58 -2.70 11.10
C ARG A 243 -5.58 -1.66 11.58
N SER A 244 -6.79 -2.06 11.98
CA SER A 244 -7.80 -1.16 12.53
C SER A 244 -7.29 -0.44 13.77
N VAL A 245 -6.70 -1.18 14.73
CA VAL A 245 -6.12 -0.61 15.95
C VAL A 245 -4.99 0.38 15.63
N LEU A 246 -4.20 0.07 14.60
CA LEU A 246 -3.09 0.91 14.17
C LEU A 246 -3.55 2.15 13.38
N GLU A 247 -4.64 2.04 12.63
CA GLU A 247 -5.31 3.16 11.96
C GLU A 247 -5.99 4.11 12.97
N GLU A 248 -6.52 3.58 14.07
CA GLU A 248 -7.02 4.40 15.19
C GLU A 248 -5.90 5.16 15.92
N THR A 249 -4.67 4.63 15.91
CA THR A 249 -3.48 5.32 16.41
C THR A 249 -2.76 6.15 15.35
N ALA A 250 -3.11 5.99 14.06
CA ALA A 250 -2.55 6.72 12.92
C ALA A 250 -2.86 8.23 12.85
N PRO A 251 -3.97 8.80 13.38
CA PRO A 251 -4.12 10.27 13.39
C PRO A 251 -3.04 10.97 14.22
N ILE A 252 -2.47 10.27 15.21
CA ILE A 252 -1.33 10.78 15.99
C ILE A 252 -0.06 10.79 15.12
N MET A 253 0.23 9.69 14.41
CA MET A 253 1.40 9.58 13.53
C MET A 253 1.31 10.48 12.27
N SER A 254 0.12 10.61 11.69
CA SER A 254 -0.11 11.41 10.47
C SER A 254 -0.05 12.93 10.75
N ALA A 255 -0.50 13.36 11.93
CA ALA A 255 -0.35 14.75 12.37
C ALA A 255 1.13 15.14 12.53
N LEU A 256 2.00 14.19 12.84
CA LEU A 256 3.44 14.39 12.95
C LEU A 256 4.18 14.30 11.63
N GLU A 257 3.80 13.42 10.71
CA GLU A 257 4.29 13.48 9.33
C GLU A 257 3.97 14.83 8.68
N ALA A 258 2.83 15.44 9.01
CA ALA A 258 2.49 16.78 8.58
C ALA A 258 3.44 17.84 9.19
N LEU A 259 3.73 17.76 10.50
CA LEU A 259 4.66 18.65 11.20
C LEU A 259 6.12 18.50 10.74
N GLU A 260 6.56 17.26 10.47
CA GLU A 260 7.91 16.97 9.99
C GLU A 260 8.09 17.44 8.53
N ARG A 261 7.04 17.34 7.72
CA ARG A 261 7.00 17.90 6.35
C ARG A 261 6.95 19.44 6.34
N GLU A 262 6.46 20.06 7.41
CA GLU A 262 6.47 21.52 7.62
C GLU A 262 7.81 22.03 8.19
N GLN A 263 8.53 21.19 8.95
CA GLN A 263 9.85 21.51 9.53
C GLN A 263 11.03 21.13 8.62
N ALA A 264 10.81 20.32 7.58
CA ALA A 264 11.81 20.08 6.54
C ALA A 264 12.03 21.38 5.73
N PRO A 265 13.27 21.92 5.65
CA PRO A 265 13.53 23.10 4.86
C PRO A 265 13.17 22.85 3.39
N PRO A 266 12.62 23.85 2.67
CA PRO A 266 12.32 23.69 1.26
C PRO A 266 13.62 23.29 0.56
N LEU A 267 13.57 22.21 -0.22
CA LEU A 267 14.64 21.83 -1.13
C LEU A 267 14.93 23.05 -2.00
N THR A 268 16.02 23.75 -1.69
CA THR A 268 16.55 24.79 -2.55
C THR A 268 16.78 24.15 -3.91
N PRO A 269 16.14 24.63 -4.98
CA PRO A 269 16.45 24.13 -6.30
C PRO A 269 17.92 24.48 -6.56
N GLU A 270 18.75 23.45 -6.71
CA GLU A 270 20.11 23.62 -7.18
C GLU A 270 20.05 24.35 -8.53
N ARG A 271 20.48 25.62 -8.52
CA ARG A 271 20.92 26.28 -9.73
C ARG A 271 22.31 25.75 -10.05
N GLN A 272 22.42 24.86 -11.03
CA GLN A 272 23.47 24.87 -12.04
C GLN A 272 22.91 24.32 -13.36
#